data_AF-A0A2W4Y5Z7-F1
#
_entry.id   AF-A0A2W4Y5Z7-F1
#
_cell.length_a   1.000
_cell.length_b   1.000
_cell.length_c   1.000
_cell.angle_alpha   90.00
_cell.angle_beta   90.00
_cell.angle_gamma   90.00
#
_symmetry.space_group_name_H-M   'P 1'
#
loop_
_entity.id
_entity.type
_entity.pdbx_description
1 polymer ?
#
loop_
_entity_poly.entity_id
_entity_poly.type
_entity_poly.pdbx_seq_one_letter_code
_entity_poly.pdbx_strand_id
1 'polypeptide(L)'
;MKIPDDAVIPDGKITHYLLVLKAKDDKSQYLAQAGFTQDNPDLLKVAIRELANNVEAIPDIQNEYGLFFLVIGEITGLDNRQLSVTTVWLQRAIDQKFQFITLKPYKERKS
;
A
#
# COMPACT_ATOMS: atom_id res chain seq x y z
N MET A 1 -10.20 -12.80 0.80
CA MET A 1 -9.74 -12.97 -0.61
C MET A 1 -8.38 -12.30 -0.80
N LYS A 2 -7.50 -12.77 -1.70
CA LYS A 2 -6.21 -12.11 -1.98
C LYS A 2 -6.33 -11.09 -3.11
N ILE A 3 -5.43 -10.10 -3.14
CA ILE A 3 -5.34 -9.16 -4.27
C ILE A 3 -4.76 -9.92 -5.48
N PRO A 4 -5.38 -9.84 -6.67
CA PRO A 4 -4.88 -10.53 -7.86
C PRO A 4 -3.49 -10.05 -8.32
N ASP A 5 -2.72 -10.93 -8.96
CA ASP A 5 -1.38 -10.60 -9.47
C ASP A 5 -1.40 -9.52 -10.56
N ASP A 6 -2.49 -9.42 -11.34
CA ASP A 6 -2.67 -8.40 -12.38
C ASP A 6 -3.09 -7.02 -11.84
N ALA A 7 -3.19 -6.87 -10.51
CA ALA A 7 -3.51 -5.58 -9.89
C ALA A 7 -2.51 -4.50 -10.29
N VAL A 8 -3.02 -3.29 -10.57
CA VAL A 8 -2.21 -2.16 -11.03
C VAL A 8 -1.64 -1.40 -9.82
N ILE A 9 -0.31 -1.26 -9.77
CA ILE A 9 0.38 -0.36 -8.84
C ILE A 9 0.97 0.78 -9.69
N PRO A 10 0.34 1.97 -9.74
CA PRO A 10 0.83 3.05 -10.60
C PRO A 10 2.19 3.57 -10.10
N ASP A 11 3.19 3.60 -10.98
CA ASP A 11 4.55 4.04 -10.61
C ASP A 11 4.56 5.44 -9.99
N GLY A 12 3.78 6.36 -10.56
CA GLY A 12 3.66 7.73 -10.04
C GLY A 12 3.15 7.81 -8.60
N LYS A 13 2.37 6.83 -8.13
CA LYS A 13 1.93 6.78 -6.72
C LYS A 13 3.06 6.41 -5.77
N ILE A 14 4.04 5.67 -6.25
CA ILE A 14 5.21 5.27 -5.46
C ILE A 14 6.23 6.41 -5.45
N THR A 15 6.71 6.79 -6.63
CA THR A 15 7.83 7.73 -6.80
C THR A 15 7.47 9.18 -6.51
N HIS A 16 6.24 9.61 -6.79
CA HIS A 16 5.84 11.02 -6.69
C HIS A 16 4.86 11.30 -5.53
N TYR A 17 4.47 10.27 -4.76
CA TYR A 17 3.49 10.45 -3.68
C TYR A 17 3.89 9.77 -2.37
N LEU A 18 4.17 8.47 -2.35
CA LEU A 18 4.50 7.77 -1.08
C LEU A 18 5.91 8.07 -0.57
N LEU A 19 6.87 8.22 -1.48
CA LEU A 19 8.30 8.44 -1.16
C LEU A 19 8.70 9.92 -1.20
N VAL A 20 7.73 10.83 -1.28
CA VAL A 20 7.97 12.28 -1.28
C VAL A 20 7.60 12.83 0.09
N LEU A 21 8.51 13.59 0.69
CA LEU A 21 8.25 14.32 1.93
C LEU A 21 7.10 15.30 1.73
N LYS A 22 6.13 15.29 2.64
CA LYS A 22 4.95 16.16 2.58
C LYS A 22 4.70 16.82 3.92
N ALA A 23 4.37 18.11 3.89
CA ALA A 23 4.07 18.88 5.10
C ALA A 23 2.87 18.34 5.91
N LYS A 24 1.99 17.53 5.29
CA LYS A 24 0.81 16.92 5.92
C LYS A 24 0.68 15.46 5.49
N ASP A 25 0.33 14.59 6.44
CA ASP A 25 0.16 13.14 6.25
C ASP A 25 1.39 12.46 5.61
N ASP A 26 2.58 12.87 6.06
CA ASP A 26 3.85 12.35 5.57
C ASP A 26 3.96 10.84 5.83
N LYS A 27 4.07 10.08 4.74
CA LYS A 27 4.29 8.63 4.76
C LYS A 27 5.74 8.27 4.50
N SER A 28 6.51 9.16 3.87
CA SER A 28 7.89 8.95 3.49
C SER A 28 8.80 8.79 4.69
N GLN A 29 8.60 9.58 5.76
CA GLN A 29 9.40 9.44 6.98
C GLN A 29 9.18 8.10 7.68
N TYR A 30 7.93 7.61 7.67
CA TYR A 30 7.62 6.29 8.21
C TYR A 30 8.25 5.19 7.36
N LEU A 31 8.11 5.26 6.04
CA LEU A 31 8.67 4.31 5.09
C LEU A 31 10.21 4.30 5.12
N ALA A 32 10.84 5.46 5.30
CA ALA A 32 12.30 5.59 5.44
C ALA A 32 12.85 4.84 6.66
N GLN A 33 12.02 4.56 7.69
CA GLN A 33 12.46 3.75 8.83
C GLN A 33 12.81 2.32 8.45
N ALA A 34 12.33 1.80 7.33
CA ALA A 34 12.72 0.51 6.75
C ALA A 34 13.54 0.66 5.47
N GLY A 35 14.11 1.84 5.23
CA GLY A 35 15.00 2.08 4.09
C GLY A 35 14.29 2.26 2.75
N PHE A 36 12.97 2.46 2.72
CA PHE A 36 12.27 2.81 1.49
C PHE A 36 12.44 4.31 1.19
N THR A 37 13.12 4.63 0.09
CA THR A 37 13.42 6.00 -0.38
C THR A 37 13.14 6.13 -1.89
N GLN A 38 13.26 7.34 -2.43
CA GLN A 38 13.13 7.58 -3.87
C GLN A 38 14.21 6.88 -4.71
N ASP A 39 15.31 6.45 -4.10
CA ASP A 39 16.40 5.76 -4.78
C ASP A 39 16.08 4.27 -5.01
N ASN A 40 15.14 3.70 -4.26
CA ASN A 40 14.76 2.29 -4.35
C ASN A 40 13.22 2.07 -4.41
N PRO A 41 12.50 2.76 -5.31
CA PRO A 41 11.04 2.71 -5.35
C PRO A 41 10.50 1.30 -5.66
N ASP A 42 11.26 0.49 -6.39
CA ASP A 42 10.88 -0.88 -6.70
C ASP A 42 10.93 -1.80 -5.47
N LEU A 43 11.79 -1.51 -4.49
CA LEU A 43 11.79 -2.24 -3.21
C LEU A 43 10.44 -2.11 -2.51
N LEU A 44 9.88 -0.89 -2.49
CA LEU A 44 8.56 -0.65 -1.90
C LEU A 44 7.44 -1.33 -2.70
N LYS A 45 7.52 -1.33 -4.05
CA LYS A 45 6.52 -2.03 -4.89
C LYS A 45 6.51 -3.53 -4.62
N VAL A 46 7.68 -4.15 -4.55
CA VAL A 46 7.82 -5.58 -4.26
C VAL A 46 7.23 -5.88 -2.88
N ALA A 47 7.59 -5.12 -1.85
CA ALA A 47 7.08 -5.34 -0.51
C ALA A 47 5.54 -5.17 -0.42
N ILE A 48 4.96 -4.17 -1.10
CA ILE A 48 3.51 -4.00 -1.20
C ILE A 48 2.86 -5.20 -1.89
N ARG A 49 3.46 -5.71 -2.98
CA ARG A 49 2.95 -6.86 -3.72
C ARG A 49 2.99 -8.13 -2.88
N GLU A 50 4.11 -8.39 -2.21
CA GLU A 50 4.27 -9.55 -1.32
C GLU A 50 3.22 -9.54 -0.21
N LEU A 51 2.97 -8.38 0.41
CA LEU A 51 1.91 -8.24 1.40
C LEU A 51 0.53 -8.57 0.79
N ALA A 52 0.20 -8.02 -0.37
CA ALA A 52 -1.07 -8.25 -1.06
C ALA A 52 -1.29 -9.72 -1.47
N ASN A 53 -0.20 -10.43 -1.77
CA ASN A 53 -0.23 -11.84 -2.18
C ASN A 53 -0.30 -12.80 -0.98
N ASN A 54 0.14 -12.38 0.21
CA ASN A 54 0.20 -13.23 1.38
C ASN A 54 -0.97 -13.02 2.35
N VAL A 55 -1.51 -11.80 2.40
CA VAL A 55 -2.55 -11.45 3.37
C VAL A 55 -3.90 -11.26 2.69
N GLU A 56 -4.95 -11.70 3.37
CA GLU A 56 -6.31 -11.51 2.89
C GLU A 56 -6.74 -10.03 2.95
N ALA A 57 -7.33 -9.59 1.85
CA ALA A 57 -7.98 -8.31 1.72
C ALA A 57 -9.37 -8.31 2.38
N ILE A 58 -9.64 -7.26 3.14
CA ILE A 58 -10.89 -7.01 3.86
C ILE A 58 -11.69 -5.98 3.05
N PRO A 59 -12.94 -6.28 2.63
CA PRO A 59 -13.82 -5.28 2.04
C PRO A 59 -14.08 -4.13 3.02
N ASP A 60 -14.02 -2.89 2.52
CA ASP A 60 -14.28 -1.68 3.29
C ASP A 60 -15.52 -0.99 2.73
N ILE A 61 -15.35 0.16 2.08
CA ILE A 61 -16.45 0.95 1.53
C ILE A 61 -16.67 0.67 0.04
N GLN A 62 -17.91 0.80 -0.43
CA GLN A 62 -18.26 0.80 -1.84
C GLN A 62 -18.76 2.17 -2.27
N ASN A 63 -18.37 2.62 -3.46
CA ASN A 63 -18.92 3.83 -4.09
C ASN A 63 -19.06 3.64 -5.62
N GLU A 64 -19.35 4.73 -6.33
CA GLU A 64 -19.52 4.74 -7.79
C GLU A 64 -18.29 4.24 -8.57
N TYR A 65 -17.09 4.33 -7.99
CA TYR A 65 -15.84 3.90 -8.62
C TYR A 65 -15.55 2.41 -8.39
N GLY A 66 -16.21 1.77 -7.42
CA GLY A 66 -16.04 0.35 -7.10
C GLY A 66 -15.98 0.04 -5.61
N LEU A 67 -15.45 -1.14 -5.28
CA LEU A 67 -15.32 -1.64 -3.91
C LEU A 67 -13.88 -1.47 -3.42
N PHE A 68 -13.72 -0.80 -2.28
CA PHE A 68 -12.44 -0.64 -1.62
C PHE A 68 -12.12 -1.86 -0.76
N PHE A 69 -10.84 -2.19 -0.73
CA PHE A 69 -10.29 -3.29 0.05
C PHE A 69 -9.08 -2.82 0.84
N LEU A 70 -8.95 -3.32 2.06
CA LEU A 70 -7.82 -3.07 2.94
C LEU A 70 -7.00 -4.34 3.09
N VAL A 71 -5.69 -4.25 2.94
CA VAL A 71 -4.77 -5.32 3.35
C VAL A 71 -3.92 -4.76 4.50
N ILE A 72 -4.02 -5.41 5.65
CA ILE A 72 -3.36 -5.00 6.90
C ILE A 72 -2.30 -6.04 7.23
N GLY A 73 -1.05 -5.61 7.35
CA GLY A 73 0.05 -6.50 7.71
C GLY A 73 1.37 -5.77 7.68
N GLU A 74 2.46 -6.52 7.56
CA GLU A 74 3.81 -5.99 7.63
C GLU A 74 4.48 -6.00 6.26
N ILE A 75 5.23 -4.94 5.95
CA ILE A 75 6.15 -4.90 4.83
C ILE A 75 7.58 -4.94 5.36
N THR A 76 8.45 -5.70 4.70
CA THR A 76 9.86 -5.84 5.06
C THR A 76 10.69 -4.97 4.11
N GLY A 77 11.50 -4.07 4.68
CA GLY A 77 12.46 -3.26 3.94
C GLY A 77 13.89 -3.73 4.16
N LEU A 78 14.84 -2.80 4.05
CA LEU A 78 16.26 -3.08 4.25
C LEU A 78 16.56 -3.54 5.68
N ASP A 79 17.63 -4.32 5.84
CA ASP A 79 18.08 -4.89 7.13
C ASP A 79 16.98 -5.68 7.87
N ASN A 80 16.07 -6.30 7.13
CA ASN A 80 14.89 -7.02 7.64
C ASN A 80 13.97 -6.16 8.52
N ARG A 81 14.00 -4.84 8.36
CA ARG A 81 13.18 -3.94 9.15
C ARG A 81 11.73 -3.99 8.68
N GLN A 82 10.82 -4.31 9.59
CA GLN A 82 9.40 -4.45 9.30
C GLN A 82 8.61 -3.20 9.69
N LEU A 83 7.60 -2.87 8.89
CA LEU A 83 6.65 -1.79 9.16
C LEU A 83 5.22 -2.31 9.05
N SER A 84 4.43 -2.11 10.09
CA SER A 84 2.99 -2.41 10.06
C SER A 84 2.24 -1.34 9.26
N VAL A 85 1.54 -1.78 8.22
CA VAL A 85 0.87 -0.89 7.25
C VAL A 85 -0.55 -1.34 6.94
N THR A 86 -1.34 -0.39 6.45
CA THR A 86 -2.58 -0.68 5.73
C THR A 86 -2.43 -0.21 4.30
N THR A 87 -2.56 -1.13 3.36
CA THR A 87 -2.68 -0.80 1.93
C THR A 87 -4.14 -0.75 1.53
N VAL A 88 -4.49 0.22 0.69
CA VAL A 88 -5.84 0.47 0.21
C VAL A 88 -5.87 0.17 -1.28
N TRP A 89 -6.78 -0.68 -1.67
CA TRP A 89 -7.00 -1.13 -3.04
C TRP A 89 -8.42 -0.81 -3.47
N LEU A 90 -8.62 -0.54 -4.75
CA LEU A 90 -9.93 -0.37 -5.35
C LEU A 90 -10.11 -1.46 -6.40
N GLN A 91 -11.12 -2.31 -6.24
CA GLN A 91 -11.65 -3.09 -7.35
C GLN A 91 -12.53 -2.17 -8.18
N ARG A 92 -12.04 -1.74 -9.34
CA ARG A 92 -12.71 -0.74 -10.17
C ARG A 92 -13.99 -1.29 -10.76
N ALA A 93 -15.08 -0.52 -10.70
CA ALA A 93 -16.36 -0.92 -11.28
C ALA A 93 -16.30 -1.08 -12.81
N ILE A 94 -15.47 -0.26 -13.48
CA ILE A 94 -15.40 -0.15 -14.95
C ILE A 94 -14.80 -1.40 -15.64
N ASP A 95 -13.88 -2.10 -14.98
CA ASP A 95 -13.14 -3.23 -15.58
C ASP A 95 -12.82 -4.35 -14.59
N GLN A 96 -13.32 -4.26 -13.35
CA GLN A 96 -13.13 -5.21 -12.26
C GLN A 96 -11.67 -5.45 -11.84
N LYS A 97 -10.74 -4.64 -12.36
CA LYS A 97 -9.33 -4.74 -12.01
C LYS A 97 -9.06 -4.06 -10.68
N PHE A 98 -8.11 -4.62 -9.95
CA PHE A 98 -7.61 -4.04 -8.72
C PHE A 98 -6.59 -2.94 -9.02
N GLN A 99 -6.68 -1.84 -8.30
CA GLN A 99 -5.73 -0.75 -8.35
C GLN A 99 -5.30 -0.34 -6.95
N PHE A 100 -4.00 -0.21 -6.75
CA PHE A 100 -3.45 0.35 -5.53
C PHE A 100 -3.77 1.85 -5.44
N ILE A 101 -4.34 2.27 -4.32
CA ILE A 101 -4.74 3.66 -4.06
C ILE A 101 -3.73 4.37 -3.18
N THR A 102 -3.40 3.78 -2.03
CA THR A 102 -2.43 4.34 -1.06
C THR A 102 -1.97 3.28 -0.06
N LEU A 103 -0.85 3.58 0.60
CA LEU A 103 -0.42 2.96 1.85
C LEU A 103 -0.54 3.99 2.98
N LYS A 104 -0.78 3.53 4.21
CA LYS A 104 -0.67 4.33 5.43
C LYS A 104 -0.06 3.48 6.56
N PRO A 105 0.64 4.09 7.53
CA PRO A 105 1.03 3.40 8.75
C PRO A 105 -0.19 2.76 9.40
N TYR A 106 -0.08 1.51 9.83
CA TYR A 106 -1.13 0.90 10.62
C TYR A 106 -1.18 1.61 11.97
N LYS A 107 -2.31 2.22 12.27
CA LYS A 107 -2.61 2.72 13.62
C LYS A 107 -3.66 1.81 14.18
N GLU A 108 -3.27 1.00 15.15
CA GLU A 108 -4.20 0.24 15.96
C GLU A 108 -5.18 1.25 16.58
N ARG A 109 -6.48 1.06 16.40
CA ARG A 109 -7.45 1.85 17.16
C ARG A 109 -7.28 1.41 18.61
N LYS A 110 -6.73 2.29 19.45
CA LYS A 110 -6.80 2.12 20.90
C LYS A 110 -8.30 2.01 21.25
N SER A 111 -8.71 0.84 21.71
CA SER A 111 -10.00 0.62 22.38
C SER A 111 -10.13 1.50 23.61
#